data_AF-W4M9W4-F1
#
_entry.id   AF-W4M9W4-F1
#
_cell.length_a   1.000
_cell.length_b   1.000
_cell.length_c   1.000
_cell.angle_alpha   90.00
_cell.angle_beta   90.00
_cell.angle_gamma   90.00
#
_symmetry.space_group_name_H-M   'P 1'
#
loop_
_entity.id
_entity.type
_entity.pdbx_description
1 polymer ?
#
loop_
_entity_poly.entity_id
_entity_poly.type
_entity_poly.pdbx_seq_one_letter_code
_entity_poly.pdbx_strand_id
1 'polypeptide(L)'
;MSGKYTIVIQVNPFHPGQYLTCCGIFAISAQFDHESMSYWTLKPKSMFTIRSELNEDLLNDILIDTFTNSNHFTFFEISNKVIRMDLKLETFETKQLFHLDWWYETLSQGNDIAKKSAWKMYAGNQKPQGTMQKMVKAASEAVKEGRPDTITQLLNLHQGTTGRFGYDCRSSRKALDAGFSANDIPN
;
A
#
# COMPACT_ATOMS: atom_id res chain seq x y z
N MET A 1 3.79 -2.10 -31.33
CA MET A 1 2.85 -2.38 -30.23
C MET A 1 3.66 -3.02 -29.13
N SER A 2 3.86 -2.33 -28.01
CA SER A 2 4.45 -2.93 -26.81
C SER A 2 3.53 -4.08 -26.37
N GLY A 3 4.09 -5.26 -26.11
CA GLY A 3 3.31 -6.40 -25.64
C GLY A 3 2.91 -6.19 -24.18
N LYS A 4 1.64 -6.42 -23.82
CA LYS A 4 1.22 -6.45 -22.41
C LYS A 4 1.66 -7.77 -21.78
N TYR A 5 2.37 -7.70 -20.66
CA TYR A 5 2.69 -8.84 -19.81
C TYR A 5 1.49 -9.22 -18.93
N THR A 6 1.50 -10.46 -18.43
CA THR A 6 0.53 -10.96 -17.45
C THR A 6 1.27 -11.38 -16.21
N ILE A 7 0.99 -10.70 -15.10
CA ILE A 7 1.58 -10.94 -13.79
C ILE A 7 0.52 -11.66 -12.93
N VAL A 8 0.87 -12.81 -12.37
CA VAL A 8 -0.07 -13.64 -11.59
C VAL A 8 0.43 -13.74 -10.16
N ILE A 9 -0.33 -13.17 -9.24
CA ILE A 9 0.02 -13.09 -7.83
C ILE A 9 -0.85 -14.08 -7.05
N GLN A 10 -0.24 -15.07 -6.39
CA GLN A 10 -0.96 -16.03 -5.54
C GLN A 10 -1.22 -15.39 -4.18
N VAL A 11 -2.49 -15.22 -3.82
CA VAL A 11 -2.91 -14.51 -2.60
C VAL A 11 -4.23 -15.04 -2.07
N ASN A 12 -4.47 -14.82 -0.78
CA ASN A 12 -5.76 -15.01 -0.15
C ASN A 12 -6.58 -13.71 -0.19
N PRO A 13 -7.60 -13.56 -1.06
CA PRO A 13 -8.43 -12.35 -1.14
C PRO A 13 -9.26 -12.10 0.14
N PHE A 14 -9.43 -13.13 0.97
CA PHE A 14 -10.13 -13.01 2.25
C PHE A 14 -9.22 -12.41 3.33
N HIS A 15 -7.89 -12.46 3.16
CA HIS A 15 -6.95 -11.76 4.03
C HIS A 15 -6.93 -10.26 3.64
N PRO A 16 -7.46 -9.35 4.48
CA PRO A 16 -7.67 -7.95 4.09
C PRO A 16 -6.37 -7.23 3.75
N GLY A 17 -5.26 -7.56 4.42
CA GLY A 17 -3.95 -7.00 4.10
C GLY A 17 -3.49 -7.38 2.69
N GLN A 18 -3.66 -8.65 2.29
CA GLN A 18 -3.22 -9.09 0.95
C GLN A 18 -4.11 -8.49 -0.14
N TYR A 19 -5.42 -8.43 0.10
CA TYR A 19 -6.37 -7.78 -0.81
C TYR A 19 -5.99 -6.31 -1.08
N LEU A 20 -5.77 -5.52 -0.03
CA LEU A 20 -5.42 -4.11 -0.17
C LEU A 20 -4.05 -3.91 -0.81
N THR A 21 -3.07 -4.76 -0.48
CA THR A 21 -1.75 -4.69 -1.13
C THR A 21 -1.86 -4.99 -2.63
N CYS A 22 -2.67 -5.97 -3.05
CA CYS A 22 -2.95 -6.22 -4.47
C CYS A 22 -3.55 -4.99 -5.17
N CYS A 23 -4.52 -4.32 -4.55
CA CYS A 23 -5.09 -3.08 -5.08
C CYS A 23 -4.03 -1.96 -5.20
N GLY A 24 -3.15 -1.82 -4.20
CA GLY A 24 -2.06 -0.85 -4.22
C GLY A 24 -1.04 -1.13 -5.32
N ILE A 25 -0.65 -2.40 -5.50
CA ILE A 25 0.27 -2.82 -6.57
C ILE A 25 -0.34 -2.53 -7.95
N PHE A 26 -1.64 -2.80 -8.14
CA PHE A 26 -2.34 -2.42 -9.37
C PHE A 26 -2.35 -0.90 -9.58
N ALA A 27 -2.63 -0.11 -8.54
CA ALA A 27 -2.60 1.35 -8.63
C ALA A 27 -1.21 1.90 -9.02
N ILE A 28 -0.14 1.28 -8.51
CA ILE A 28 1.25 1.57 -8.90
C ILE A 28 1.48 1.21 -10.37
N SER A 29 1.09 0.01 -10.80
CA SER A 29 1.22 -0.44 -12.19
C SER A 29 0.48 0.49 -13.16
N ALA A 30 -0.71 0.97 -12.79
CA ALA A 30 -1.51 1.88 -13.59
C ALA A 30 -0.87 3.28 -13.76
N GLN A 31 0.11 3.66 -12.92
CA GLN A 31 0.87 4.91 -13.14
C GLN A 31 1.82 4.82 -14.33
N PHE A 32 2.25 3.61 -14.69
CA PHE A 32 3.16 3.37 -15.81
C PHE A 32 2.42 2.90 -17.06
N ASP A 33 1.25 2.30 -16.90
CA ASP A 33 0.39 1.85 -17.99
C ASP A 33 -1.08 2.21 -17.71
N HIS A 34 -1.56 3.26 -18.37
CA HIS A 34 -2.94 3.73 -18.24
C HIS A 34 -3.99 2.73 -18.74
N GLU A 35 -3.60 1.74 -19.53
CA GLU A 35 -4.47 0.65 -19.99
C GLU A 35 -4.32 -0.61 -19.12
N SER A 36 -3.60 -0.53 -18.00
CA SER A 36 -3.43 -1.67 -17.12
C SER A 36 -4.79 -2.15 -16.59
N MET A 37 -4.95 -3.46 -16.54
CA MET A 37 -6.16 -4.10 -16.03
C MET A 37 -5.80 -5.08 -14.92
N SER A 38 -6.69 -5.25 -13.95
CA SER A 38 -6.57 -6.30 -12.96
C SER A 38 -7.88 -7.04 -12.72
N TYR A 39 -7.78 -8.30 -12.30
CA TYR A 39 -8.94 -9.12 -11.96
C TYR A 39 -8.57 -10.24 -10.99
N TRP A 40 -9.58 -10.73 -10.28
CA TRP A 40 -9.46 -11.84 -9.33
C TRP A 40 -9.94 -13.15 -9.95
N THR A 41 -9.23 -14.24 -9.67
CA THR A 41 -9.72 -15.60 -9.91
C THR A 41 -9.87 -16.33 -8.59
N LEU A 42 -11.12 -16.65 -8.21
CA LEU A 42 -11.49 -17.17 -6.88
C LEU A 42 -11.56 -18.71 -6.81
N LYS A 43 -10.84 -19.42 -7.68
CA LYS A 43 -10.73 -20.88 -7.60
C LYS A 43 -9.79 -21.30 -6.45
N PRO A 44 -9.76 -22.58 -6.02
CA PRO A 44 -8.76 -23.08 -5.09
C PRO A 44 -7.36 -22.67 -5.56
N LYS A 45 -6.56 -22.07 -4.65
CA LYS A 45 -5.41 -21.19 -4.97
C LYS A 45 -5.87 -19.92 -5.68
N SER A 46 -6.51 -19.04 -4.90
CA SER A 46 -6.96 -17.75 -5.41
C SER A 46 -5.79 -16.90 -5.87
N MET A 47 -6.03 -16.11 -6.90
CA MET A 47 -4.99 -15.30 -7.54
C MET A 47 -5.52 -13.95 -7.96
N PHE A 48 -4.63 -12.97 -7.95
CA PHE A 48 -4.83 -11.64 -8.49
C PHE A 48 -3.94 -11.49 -9.73
N THR A 49 -4.55 -11.14 -10.85
CA THR A 49 -3.84 -10.99 -12.11
C THR A 49 -3.77 -9.53 -12.50
N ILE A 50 -2.61 -9.06 -12.92
CA ILE A 50 -2.40 -7.74 -13.52
C ILE A 50 -1.94 -7.94 -14.97
N ARG A 51 -2.56 -7.21 -15.90
CA ARG A 51 -2.07 -7.06 -17.27
C ARG A 51 -1.53 -5.64 -17.43
N SER A 52 -0.27 -5.51 -17.83
CA SER A 52 0.43 -4.23 -17.92
C SER A 52 1.58 -4.28 -18.92
N GLU A 53 2.05 -3.13 -19.40
CA GLU A 53 3.34 -2.99 -20.10
C GLU A 53 4.54 -3.27 -19.19
N LEU A 54 4.36 -3.19 -17.87
CA LEU A 54 5.35 -3.63 -16.90
C LEU A 54 5.33 -5.16 -16.80
N ASN A 55 6.50 -5.79 -16.94
CA ASN A 55 6.67 -7.19 -16.56
C ASN A 55 6.81 -7.33 -15.02
N GLU A 56 6.75 -8.57 -14.53
CA GLU A 56 6.80 -8.83 -13.08
C GLU A 56 8.12 -8.37 -12.46
N ASP A 57 9.25 -8.66 -13.10
CA ASP A 57 10.59 -8.32 -12.60
C ASP A 57 10.72 -6.80 -12.38
N LEU A 58 10.34 -5.99 -13.37
CA LEU A 58 10.41 -4.54 -13.28
C LEU A 58 9.45 -4.00 -12.21
N LEU A 59 8.22 -4.53 -12.13
CA LEU A 59 7.28 -4.10 -11.09
C LEU A 59 7.79 -4.49 -9.69
N ASN A 60 8.33 -5.69 -9.53
CA ASN A 60 8.92 -6.15 -8.27
C ASN A 60 10.12 -5.27 -7.86
N ASP A 61 10.95 -4.86 -8.81
CA ASP A 61 12.08 -3.97 -8.58
C ASP A 61 11.63 -2.57 -8.13
N ILE A 62 10.62 -2.00 -8.79
CA ILE A 62 10.01 -0.73 -8.37
C ILE A 62 9.50 -0.84 -6.93
N LEU A 63 8.77 -1.92 -6.60
CA LEU A 63 8.20 -2.11 -5.27
C LEU A 63 9.30 -2.25 -4.21
N ILE A 64 10.32 -3.06 -4.45
CA ILE A 64 11.42 -3.28 -3.52
C ILE A 64 12.20 -1.98 -3.31
N ASP A 65 12.65 -1.32 -4.37
CA ASP A 65 13.41 -0.07 -4.27
C ASP A 65 12.60 0.98 -3.51
N THR A 66 11.37 1.24 -3.96
CA THR A 66 10.50 2.25 -3.36
C THR A 66 10.26 1.99 -1.87
N PHE A 67 9.90 0.77 -1.48
CA PHE A 67 9.48 0.48 -0.10
C PHE A 67 10.64 0.11 0.84
N THR A 68 11.87 0.00 0.33
CA THR A 68 13.07 -0.23 1.17
C THR A 68 14.01 0.98 1.24
N ASN A 69 13.70 2.06 0.51
CA ASN A 69 14.52 3.27 0.46
C ASN A 69 13.70 4.53 0.81
N SER A 70 14.08 5.21 1.89
CA SER A 70 13.37 6.40 2.38
C SER A 70 13.45 7.60 1.43
N ASN A 71 14.39 7.60 0.49
CA ASN A 71 14.59 8.71 -0.45
C ASN A 71 13.44 8.85 -1.47
N HIS A 72 12.57 7.83 -1.59
CA HIS A 72 11.38 7.88 -2.44
C HIS A 72 10.22 8.63 -1.80
N PHE A 73 10.33 9.02 -0.53
CA PHE A 73 9.25 9.66 0.22
C PHE A 73 9.60 11.10 0.53
N THR A 74 8.80 12.04 0.04
CA THR A 74 8.95 13.47 0.34
C THR A 74 7.78 13.94 1.19
N PHE A 75 8.07 14.56 2.34
CA PHE A 75 7.05 15.09 3.24
C PHE A 75 6.96 16.60 3.10
N PHE A 76 5.74 17.11 3.05
CA PHE A 76 5.47 18.55 3.03
C PHE A 76 4.79 18.91 4.34
N GLU A 77 5.27 19.97 4.99
CA GLU A 77 4.81 20.36 6.32
C GLU A 77 4.35 21.82 6.35
N ILE A 78 3.30 22.09 7.14
CA ILE A 78 2.88 23.44 7.53
C ILE A 78 2.79 23.45 9.05
N SER A 79 3.46 24.41 9.70
CA SER A 79 3.45 24.56 11.16
C SER A 79 3.85 23.27 11.91
N ASN A 80 4.90 22.58 11.46
CA ASN A 80 5.42 21.31 12.01
C ASN A 80 4.43 20.14 11.96
N LYS A 81 3.45 20.21 11.05
CA LYS A 81 2.51 19.14 10.76
C LYS A 81 2.66 18.78 9.30
N VAL A 82 2.93 17.50 9.04
CA VAL A 82 2.89 17.00 7.67
C VAL A 82 1.47 17.23 7.13
N ILE A 83 1.37 17.66 5.87
CA ILE A 83 0.12 17.90 5.13
C ILE A 83 0.09 17.20 3.76
N ARG A 84 1.20 16.57 3.34
CA ARG A 84 1.26 15.73 2.14
C ARG A 84 2.49 14.84 2.21
N MET A 85 2.41 13.67 1.60
CA MET A 85 3.55 12.82 1.33
C MET A 85 3.51 12.48 -0.15
N ASP A 86 4.57 12.78 -0.86
CA ASP A 86 4.73 12.35 -2.23
C ASP A 86 5.59 11.08 -2.24
N LEU A 87 5.09 10.06 -2.92
CA LEU A 87 5.80 8.81 -3.18
C LEU A 87 6.31 8.83 -4.62
N LYS A 88 7.62 8.72 -4.78
CA LYS A 88 8.29 8.75 -6.08
C LYS A 88 8.53 7.33 -6.56
N LEU A 89 7.92 6.97 -7.68
CA LEU A 89 8.05 5.69 -8.36
C LEU A 89 8.90 5.90 -9.60
N GLU A 90 9.98 5.14 -9.78
CA GLU A 90 10.90 5.33 -10.90
C GLU A 90 11.23 4.01 -11.59
N THR A 91 11.31 4.07 -12.92
CA THR A 91 12.04 3.11 -13.75
C THR A 91 13.25 3.82 -14.37
N PHE A 92 14.03 3.12 -15.19
CA PHE A 92 15.10 3.75 -15.97
C PHE A 92 14.55 4.82 -16.94
N GLU A 93 13.32 4.66 -17.43
CA GLU A 93 12.76 5.48 -18.51
C GLU A 93 11.71 6.48 -18.03
N THR A 94 11.02 6.18 -16.93
CA THR A 94 9.85 6.94 -16.46
C THR A 94 9.90 7.21 -14.98
N LYS A 95 9.39 8.39 -14.61
CA LYS A 95 9.27 8.84 -13.22
C LYS A 95 7.84 9.24 -12.99
N GLN A 96 7.22 8.62 -11.99
CA GLN A 96 5.85 8.87 -11.59
C GLN A 96 5.83 9.38 -10.15
N LEU A 97 4.96 10.36 -9.88
CA LEU A 97 4.79 10.93 -8.56
C LEU A 97 3.39 10.60 -8.07
N PHE A 98 3.31 9.85 -6.99
CA PHE A 98 2.06 9.47 -6.37
C PHE A 98 1.82 10.37 -5.16
N HIS A 99 0.87 11.28 -5.30
CA HIS A 99 0.45 12.15 -4.20
C HIS A 99 -0.38 11.34 -3.21
N LEU A 100 0.13 11.20 -1.99
CA LEU A 100 -0.63 10.70 -0.86
C LEU A 100 -1.03 11.95 -0.09
N ASP A 101 -2.29 12.35 -0.24
CA ASP A 101 -2.92 13.58 0.27
C ASP A 101 -4.26 13.31 0.97
N TRP A 102 -4.85 12.13 0.78
CA TRP A 102 -6.14 11.69 1.33
C TRP A 102 -6.31 11.82 2.86
N TRP A 103 -5.19 11.92 3.57
CA TRP A 103 -5.04 12.06 5.01
C TRP A 103 -5.06 13.54 5.46
N TYR A 104 -4.92 14.50 4.54
CA TYR A 104 -4.64 15.90 4.85
C TYR A 104 -5.43 16.95 4.10
N GLU A 105 -6.02 16.62 2.94
CA GLU A 105 -7.03 17.49 2.33
C GLU A 105 -8.29 17.64 3.20
N THR A 106 -8.42 16.81 4.23
CA THR A 106 -9.48 16.90 5.22
C THR A 106 -9.10 17.75 6.44
N LEU A 107 -7.91 18.36 6.51
CA LEU A 107 -7.54 19.23 7.63
C LEU A 107 -7.91 20.70 7.37
N SER A 108 -8.52 21.35 8.36
CA SER A 108 -8.77 22.79 8.37
C SER A 108 -7.47 23.55 8.66
N GLN A 109 -7.45 24.86 8.42
CA GLN A 109 -6.34 25.75 8.81
C GLN A 109 -6.00 25.68 10.32
N GLY A 110 -6.94 25.20 11.16
CA GLY A 110 -6.75 24.97 12.59
C GLY A 110 -6.15 23.59 12.94
N ASN A 111 -5.89 22.72 11.96
CA ASN A 111 -5.56 21.31 12.12
C ASN A 111 -6.65 20.43 12.73
N ASP A 112 -7.89 20.89 12.70
CA ASP A 112 -9.03 19.99 12.91
C ASP A 112 -9.33 19.28 11.60
N ILE A 113 -9.90 18.09 11.64
CA ILE A 113 -10.44 17.48 10.44
C ILE A 113 -11.64 18.33 9.99
N ALA A 114 -11.47 19.19 8.97
CA ALA A 114 -12.43 20.11 8.37
C ALA A 114 -13.81 19.46 8.13
N LYS A 115 -13.81 18.17 7.77
CA LYS A 115 -14.96 17.28 7.90
C LYS A 115 -14.46 15.94 8.44
N LYS A 116 -14.89 15.53 9.64
CA LYS A 116 -14.74 14.14 10.11
C LYS A 116 -15.22 13.23 8.97
N SER A 117 -14.29 12.62 8.26
CA SER A 117 -14.65 11.66 7.23
C SER A 117 -15.32 10.48 7.94
N ALA A 118 -16.17 9.74 7.24
CA ALA A 118 -16.74 8.50 7.77
C ALA A 118 -15.64 7.50 8.19
N TRP A 119 -14.40 7.73 7.74
CA TRP A 119 -13.21 6.96 8.01
C TRP A 119 -12.51 7.51 9.26
N LYS A 120 -13.04 7.17 10.45
CA LYS A 120 -12.29 7.35 11.70
C LYS A 120 -11.07 6.43 11.68
N MET A 121 -9.93 6.95 11.26
CA MET A 121 -8.69 6.22 11.39
C MET A 121 -8.18 6.30 12.83
N TYR A 122 -7.79 5.14 13.38
CA TYR A 122 -7.06 5.05 14.65
C TYR A 122 -5.61 5.54 14.46
N ALA A 123 -5.44 6.79 14.04
CA ALA A 123 -4.11 7.37 13.81
C ALA A 123 -3.45 7.84 15.12
N GLY A 124 -4.15 7.82 16.26
CA GLY A 124 -3.61 8.21 17.57
C GLY A 124 -2.74 9.49 17.53
N ASN A 125 -1.70 9.54 18.36
CA ASN A 125 -0.61 10.52 18.27
C ASN A 125 0.55 9.98 17.41
N GLN A 126 0.28 9.33 16.27
CA GLN A 126 1.35 8.80 15.43
C GLN A 126 2.00 9.91 14.61
N LYS A 127 3.33 9.95 14.62
CA LYS A 127 4.13 10.80 13.73
C LYS A 127 4.29 10.08 12.39
N PRO A 128 3.73 10.59 11.29
CA PRO A 128 3.68 9.83 10.04
C PRO A 128 5.06 9.58 9.43
N GLN A 129 5.93 10.58 9.43
CA GLN A 129 7.31 10.43 8.96
C GLN A 129 8.07 9.35 9.75
N GLY A 130 8.00 9.41 11.10
CA GLY A 130 8.65 8.41 11.95
C GLY A 130 8.05 7.01 11.80
N THR A 131 6.75 6.92 11.47
CA THR A 131 6.08 5.66 11.18
C THR A 131 6.54 5.08 9.85
N MET A 132 6.56 5.89 8.79
CA MET A 132 7.07 5.49 7.48
C MET A 132 8.53 5.01 7.57
N GLN A 133 9.40 5.76 8.26
CA GLN A 133 10.80 5.38 8.42
C GLN A 133 10.97 4.02 9.09
N LYS A 134 10.15 3.71 10.11
CA LYS A 134 10.13 2.38 10.74
C LYS A 134 9.68 1.30 9.76
N MET A 135 8.65 1.57 8.96
CA MET A 135 8.15 0.61 7.96
C MET A 135 9.18 0.34 6.85
N VAL A 136 9.82 1.38 6.32
CA VAL A 136 10.88 1.25 5.30
C VAL A 136 12.08 0.47 5.86
N LYS A 137 12.48 0.76 7.11
CA LYS A 137 13.52 -0.01 7.78
C LYS A 137 13.14 -1.49 7.92
N ALA A 138 11.93 -1.78 8.38
CA ALA A 138 11.43 -3.15 8.54
C ALA A 138 11.34 -3.90 7.20
N ALA A 139 10.91 -3.23 6.13
CA ALA A 139 10.89 -3.79 4.79
C ALA A 139 12.31 -4.06 4.26
N SER A 140 13.25 -3.13 4.48
CA SER A 140 14.66 -3.31 4.11
C SER A 140 15.29 -4.50 4.84
N GLU A 141 14.95 -4.70 6.13
CA GLU A 141 15.40 -5.87 6.90
C GLU A 141 14.80 -7.18 6.33
N ALA A 142 13.51 -7.21 6.04
CA ALA A 142 12.85 -8.40 5.50
C ALA A 142 13.42 -8.82 4.13
N VAL A 143 13.78 -7.87 3.26
CA VAL A 143 14.37 -8.15 1.94
C VAL A 143 15.84 -8.59 2.04
N LYS A 144 16.58 -8.20 3.08
CA LYS A 144 17.99 -8.61 3.27
C LYS A 144 18.14 -10.11 3.55
N GLU A 145 17.14 -10.75 4.14
CA GLU A 145 17.15 -12.18 4.42
C GLU A 145 17.00 -13.02 3.14
N GLY A 146 16.54 -12.40 2.06
CA GLY A 146 16.45 -12.98 0.73
C GLY A 146 15.58 -12.09 -0.16
N ARG A 147 16.15 -11.58 -1.26
CA ARG A 147 15.37 -10.78 -2.22
C ARG A 147 14.30 -11.69 -2.85
N PRO A 148 13.01 -11.33 -2.80
CA PRO A 148 11.97 -12.11 -3.45
C PRO A 148 12.05 -11.91 -4.96
N ASP A 149 12.00 -13.00 -5.71
CA ASP A 149 12.03 -13.00 -7.18
C ASP A 149 10.66 -12.70 -7.78
N THR A 150 9.58 -12.89 -7.01
CA THR A 150 8.20 -12.69 -7.47
C THR A 150 7.42 -11.83 -6.50
N ILE A 151 6.38 -11.16 -6.99
CA ILE A 151 5.48 -10.37 -6.14
C ILE A 151 4.76 -11.28 -5.14
N THR A 152 4.47 -12.54 -5.53
CA THR A 152 3.91 -13.54 -4.62
C THR A 152 4.83 -13.78 -3.42
N GLN A 153 6.14 -13.96 -3.64
CA GLN A 153 7.11 -14.13 -2.56
C GLN A 153 7.23 -12.85 -1.72
N LEU A 154 7.24 -11.68 -2.35
CA LEU A 154 7.26 -10.39 -1.67
C LEU A 154 6.09 -10.24 -0.69
N LEU A 155 4.87 -10.65 -1.08
CA LEU A 155 3.68 -10.59 -0.22
C LEU A 155 3.69 -11.61 0.93
N ASN A 156 4.57 -12.60 0.92
CA ASN A 156 4.74 -13.56 2.01
C ASN A 156 5.84 -13.12 3.00
N LEU A 157 6.62 -12.10 2.67
CA LEU A 157 7.54 -11.50 3.62
C LEU A 157 6.76 -10.83 4.75
N HIS A 158 7.29 -10.95 5.96
CA HIS A 158 6.72 -10.35 7.15
C HIS A 158 7.83 -9.97 8.11
N GLN A 159 7.68 -8.83 8.77
CA GLN A 159 8.59 -8.39 9.82
C GLN A 159 7.77 -8.01 11.05
N GLY A 160 8.14 -8.58 12.20
CA GLY A 160 7.55 -8.21 13.48
C GLY A 160 7.88 -6.76 13.79
N THR A 161 6.86 -5.93 14.05
CA THR A 161 7.08 -4.53 14.43
C THR A 161 6.45 -4.24 15.78
N THR A 162 7.12 -3.44 16.60
CA THR A 162 6.59 -3.00 17.89
C THR A 162 5.72 -1.77 17.69
N GLY A 163 4.40 -1.94 17.78
CA GLY A 163 3.42 -0.86 17.62
C GLY A 163 2.23 -1.27 16.78
N ARG A 164 1.17 -0.46 16.79
CA ARG A 164 0.04 -0.63 15.87
C ARG A 164 0.30 0.23 14.65
N PHE A 165 0.66 -0.40 13.53
CA PHE A 165 0.81 0.29 12.26
C PHE A 165 -0.46 0.10 11.45
N GLY A 166 -1.02 1.21 10.96
CA GLY A 166 -1.96 1.17 9.86
C GLY A 166 -3.43 1.27 10.22
N TYR A 167 -4.20 0.91 9.21
CA TYR A 167 -5.63 1.11 9.06
C TYR A 167 -6.38 -0.15 9.49
N ASP A 168 -7.39 0.00 10.34
CA ASP A 168 -8.27 -1.11 10.68
C ASP A 168 -9.23 -1.38 9.51
N CYS A 169 -8.78 -2.21 8.56
CA CYS A 169 -9.54 -2.58 7.37
C CYS A 169 -10.87 -3.29 7.69
N ARG A 170 -11.06 -3.73 8.94
CA ARG A 170 -12.28 -4.38 9.42
C ARG A 170 -13.45 -3.39 9.49
N SER A 171 -13.20 -2.09 9.67
CA SER A 171 -14.27 -1.08 9.65
C SER A 171 -14.82 -0.83 8.25
N SER A 172 -13.99 -0.93 7.20
CA SER A 172 -14.42 -0.75 5.80
C SER A 172 -15.21 -1.92 5.21
N ARG A 173 -15.12 -3.13 5.78
CA ARG A 173 -15.91 -4.29 5.32
C ARG A 173 -17.31 -4.35 5.94
N LYS A 174 -17.60 -3.51 6.93
CA LYS A 174 -18.96 -3.30 7.48
C LYS A 174 -19.50 -1.96 6.98
N ALA A 175 -19.95 -1.92 5.73
CA ALA A 175 -20.66 -0.76 5.18
C ALA A 175 -22.04 -0.50 5.85
N LEU A 176 -22.43 -1.30 6.86
CA LEU A 176 -23.79 -1.30 7.40
C LEU A 176 -23.93 -1.08 8.91
N ASP A 177 -22.87 -0.93 9.72
CA ASP A 177 -23.09 -0.65 11.15
C ASP A 177 -22.03 0.22 11.80
N ALA A 178 -22.46 1.39 12.27
CA ALA A 178 -21.75 2.21 13.22
C ALA A 178 -21.65 1.47 14.56
N GLY A 179 -20.54 0.76 14.77
CA GLY A 179 -20.14 0.26 16.08
C GLY A 179 -20.65 -1.14 16.42
N PHE A 180 -20.02 -2.17 15.84
CA PHE A 180 -19.88 -3.46 16.52
C PHE A 180 -18.72 -4.28 15.92
N SER A 181 -17.82 -4.77 16.76
CA SER A 181 -16.70 -5.65 16.39
C SER A 181 -17.21 -7.10 16.34
N ALA A 182 -16.94 -7.83 15.26
CA ALA A 182 -17.09 -9.29 15.25
C ALA A 182 -15.75 -9.89 15.69
N ASN A 183 -15.50 -9.88 16.99
CA ASN A 183 -14.70 -10.96 17.57
C ASN A 183 -15.74 -12.03 17.90
N ASP A 184 -15.76 -13.08 17.10
CA ASP A 184 -16.13 -14.45 17.50
C ASP A 184 -16.14 -15.30 16.22
N ILE A 185 -14.95 -15.76 15.83
CA ILE A 185 -14.86 -17.05 15.15
C ILE A 185 -14.52 -18.01 16.29
N PRO A 186 -15.48 -18.83 16.77
CA PRO A 186 -15.15 -19.90 17.71
C PRO A 186 -14.19 -20.88 17.02
N ASN A 187 -13.18 -21.33 17.77
CA ASN A 187 -12.33 -22.46 17.40
C ASN A 187 -13.15 -23.70 17.02
#